data_AF-T1CMB4-F1
#
_entry.id   AF-T1CMB4-F1
#
_cell.length_a   1.000
_cell.length_b   1.000
_cell.length_c   1.000
_cell.angle_alpha   90.00
_cell.angle_beta   90.00
_cell.angle_gamma   90.00
#
_symmetry.space_group_name_H-M   'P 1'
#
loop_
_entity.id
_entity.type
_entity.pdbx_description
1 polymer ?
#
loop_
_entity_poly.entity_id
_entity_poly.type
_entity_poly.pdbx_seq_one_letter_code
_entity_poly.pdbx_strand_id
1 'polypeptide(L)'
;MKVIKNLIWMSILHIKHLEELFLQYIRYLNVDLANSLINKTKYSKNINFLVPFRDIFLAFYNPEYAKSDKIVQDLDFLRKAIAKYCETLDTLNIKQINIKNKQELIECIKQNDNLRQMCCELYNSNIKFSQACESQLINQNDFKDLISNAQRSVSSIKHSFAQPLLEFNNALSHLTIFIYNGDKDDKLQNVKKAQNHIYRATLDNYKMILRFTIPNLQDNKENILKSFHSMREQEFLLLGESFIDKRIDYLCPIEKNTRKLPIVTAYKELVKIIF
;
A
#
# COMPACT_ATOMS: atom_id res chain seq x y z
N MET A 1 25.97 18.47 20.83
CA MET A 1 26.41 17.04 20.87
C MET A 1 25.30 16.04 21.25
N LYS A 2 24.41 16.35 22.21
CA LYS A 2 23.29 15.46 22.63
C LYS A 2 22.21 15.25 21.55
N VAL A 3 21.90 16.30 20.78
CA VAL A 3 20.89 16.26 19.69
C VAL A 3 21.33 15.36 18.51
N ILE A 4 22.60 15.43 18.11
CA ILE A 4 23.17 14.63 17.01
C ILE A 4 23.20 13.14 17.39
N LYS A 5 23.57 12.80 18.63
CA LYS A 5 23.52 11.41 19.14
C LYS A 5 22.09 10.85 19.14
N ASN A 6 21.10 11.64 19.54
CA ASN A 6 19.70 11.21 19.51
C ASN A 6 19.17 10.97 18.08
N LEU A 7 19.51 11.85 17.12
CA LEU A 7 19.13 11.68 15.71
C LEU A 7 19.74 10.41 15.07
N ILE A 8 21.02 10.15 15.34
CA ILE A 8 21.72 8.96 14.83
C ILE A 8 21.13 7.68 15.45
N TRP A 9 20.89 7.67 16.76
CA TRP A 9 20.34 6.50 17.47
C TRP A 9 18.91 6.18 17.01
N MET A 10 18.08 7.19 16.77
CA MET A 10 16.73 7.03 16.22
C MET A 10 16.74 6.50 14.78
N SER A 11 17.70 6.93 13.96
CA SER A 11 17.85 6.39 12.60
C SER A 11 18.21 4.90 12.62
N ILE A 12 19.07 4.46 13.55
CA ILE A 12 19.46 3.05 13.68
C ILE A 12 18.27 2.19 14.13
N LEU A 13 17.46 2.67 15.07
CA LEU A 13 16.30 1.91 15.56
C LEU A 13 15.23 1.75 14.46
N HIS A 14 14.97 2.78 13.65
CA HIS A 14 14.07 2.66 12.49
C HIS A 14 14.55 1.60 11.49
N ILE A 15 15.84 1.59 11.16
CA ILE A 15 16.41 0.59 10.24
C ILE A 15 16.16 -0.82 10.78
N LYS A 16 16.38 -1.05 12.08
CA LYS A 16 16.13 -2.35 12.72
C LYS A 16 14.67 -2.77 12.69
N HIS A 17 13.75 -1.84 12.90
CA HIS A 17 12.32 -2.13 12.84
C HIS A 17 11.86 -2.45 11.41
N LEU A 18 12.36 -1.73 10.40
CA LEU A 18 12.12 -2.06 8.99
C LEU A 18 12.73 -3.41 8.61
N GLU A 19 13.94 -3.69 9.11
CA GLU A 19 14.61 -4.98 8.93
C GLU A 19 13.75 -6.14 9.47
N GLU A 20 13.19 -5.97 10.67
CA GLU A 20 12.28 -6.93 11.27
C GLU A 20 10.99 -7.10 10.45
N LEU A 21 10.39 -5.99 9.96
CA LEU A 21 9.21 -6.05 9.10
C LEU A 21 9.47 -6.89 7.84
N PHE A 22 10.58 -6.63 7.14
CA PHE A 22 10.96 -7.38 5.94
C PHE A 22 11.31 -8.84 6.24
N LEU A 23 11.91 -9.13 7.39
CA LEU A 23 12.16 -10.48 7.86
C LEU A 23 10.84 -11.26 8.05
N GLN A 24 9.85 -10.65 8.71
CA GLN A 24 8.53 -11.26 8.88
C GLN A 24 7.81 -11.43 7.53
N TYR A 25 8.03 -10.51 6.59
CA TYR A 25 7.45 -10.62 5.26
C TYR A 25 7.99 -11.81 4.47
N ILE A 26 9.30 -12.10 4.54
CA ILE A 26 9.87 -13.32 3.94
C ILE A 26 9.28 -14.58 4.57
N ARG A 27 9.09 -14.58 5.89
CA ARG A 27 8.45 -15.72 6.59
C ARG A 27 7.01 -15.91 6.13
N TYR A 28 6.26 -14.83 5.94
CA TYR A 28 4.94 -14.88 5.31
C TYR A 28 5.01 -15.47 3.90
N LEU A 29 5.90 -14.98 3.03
CA LEU A 29 6.06 -15.48 1.65
C LEU A 29 6.41 -16.96 1.60
N ASN A 30 7.22 -17.46 2.54
CA ASN A 30 7.56 -18.88 2.64
C ASN A 30 6.33 -19.80 2.76
N VAL A 31 5.33 -19.34 3.51
CA VAL A 31 4.07 -20.07 3.71
C VAL A 31 3.12 -19.80 2.54
N ASP A 32 2.93 -18.53 2.16
CA ASP A 32 1.97 -18.14 1.12
C ASP A 32 2.32 -18.78 -0.24
N LEU A 33 3.60 -18.76 -0.63
CA LEU A 33 4.04 -19.36 -1.88
C LEU A 33 3.90 -20.89 -1.88
N ALA A 34 4.30 -21.57 -0.80
CA ALA A 34 4.14 -23.03 -0.66
C ALA A 34 2.67 -23.43 -0.86
N ASN A 35 1.78 -22.71 -0.19
CA ASN A 35 0.36 -23.05 -0.17
C ASN A 35 -0.37 -22.61 -1.45
N SER A 36 0.06 -21.52 -2.08
CA SER A 36 -0.48 -21.11 -3.39
C SER A 36 -0.14 -22.12 -4.50
N LEU A 37 1.00 -22.82 -4.39
CA LEU A 37 1.44 -23.82 -5.35
C LEU A 37 0.82 -25.20 -5.08
N ILE A 38 0.67 -25.57 -3.80
CA ILE A 38 0.28 -26.94 -3.38
C ILE A 38 -1.23 -27.06 -3.18
N ASN A 39 -1.90 -26.05 -2.61
CA ASN A 39 -3.29 -26.14 -2.16
C ASN A 39 -4.26 -25.38 -3.08
N LYS A 40 -4.70 -26.03 -4.17
CA LYS A 40 -5.61 -25.45 -5.18
C LYS A 40 -6.98 -24.99 -4.67
N THR A 41 -7.44 -25.43 -3.50
CA THR A 41 -8.87 -25.32 -3.13
C THR A 41 -9.18 -24.89 -1.69
N LYS A 42 -8.20 -24.77 -0.78
CA LYS A 42 -8.51 -24.57 0.65
C LYS A 42 -7.97 -23.30 1.29
N TYR A 43 -7.02 -22.62 0.65
CA TYR A 43 -6.43 -21.39 1.16
C TYR A 43 -6.31 -20.38 0.01
N SER A 44 -7.42 -19.69 -0.29
CA SER A 44 -7.33 -18.41 -1.04
C SER A 44 -6.23 -17.57 -0.39
N LYS A 45 -5.36 -16.92 -1.18
CA LYS A 45 -4.30 -16.00 -0.70
C LYS A 45 -4.77 -15.34 0.59
N ASN A 46 -4.01 -15.49 1.67
CA ASN A 46 -4.48 -15.00 2.96
C ASN A 46 -4.20 -13.49 3.05
N ILE A 47 -4.92 -12.74 2.20
CA ILE A 47 -4.80 -11.30 1.98
C ILE A 47 -4.97 -10.55 3.32
N ASN A 48 -5.65 -11.14 4.30
CA ASN A 48 -5.77 -10.59 5.65
C ASN A 48 -4.42 -10.44 6.38
N PHE A 49 -3.40 -11.24 6.06
CA PHE A 49 -2.05 -11.05 6.61
C PHE A 49 -1.32 -9.85 6.02
N LEU A 50 -1.73 -9.37 4.84
CA LEU A 50 -1.13 -8.20 4.20
C LEU A 50 -1.52 -6.89 4.89
N VAL A 51 -2.65 -6.86 5.60
CA VAL A 51 -3.16 -5.65 6.28
C VAL A 51 -2.15 -5.14 7.33
N PRO A 52 -1.68 -5.94 8.30
CA PRO A 52 -0.64 -5.49 9.22
C PRO A 52 0.66 -5.04 8.54
N PHE A 53 1.11 -5.74 7.48
CA PHE A 53 2.31 -5.33 6.75
C PHE A 53 2.14 -3.94 6.15
N ARG A 54 1.00 -3.67 5.50
CA ARG A 54 0.68 -2.35 4.96
C ARG A 54 0.68 -1.30 6.05
N ASP A 55 -0.07 -1.53 7.12
CA ASP A 55 -0.28 -0.51 8.14
C ASP A 55 1.02 -0.12 8.83
N ILE A 56 1.83 -1.12 9.22
CA ILE A 56 3.13 -0.89 9.82
C ILE A 56 4.07 -0.20 8.81
N PHE A 57 4.17 -0.69 7.57
CA PHE A 57 5.03 -0.11 6.54
C PHE A 57 4.70 1.35 6.24
N LEU A 58 3.42 1.67 6.05
CA LEU A 58 3.00 3.03 5.77
C LEU A 58 3.20 3.94 7.00
N ALA A 59 2.99 3.41 8.20
CA ALA A 59 3.19 4.18 9.43
C ALA A 59 4.67 4.52 9.70
N PHE A 60 5.64 3.79 9.15
CA PHE A 60 7.06 4.18 9.21
C PHE A 60 7.37 5.54 8.58
N TYR A 61 6.53 6.02 7.67
CA TYR A 61 6.68 7.35 7.08
C TYR A 61 6.12 8.46 7.98
N ASN A 62 5.50 8.11 9.11
CA ASN A 62 5.15 9.04 10.17
C ASN A 62 6.26 9.09 11.24
N PRO A 63 6.96 10.24 11.42
CA PRO A 63 8.03 10.37 12.41
C PRO A 63 7.60 10.10 13.85
N GLU A 64 6.35 10.39 14.23
CA GLU A 64 5.85 10.16 15.59
C GLU A 64 5.64 8.66 15.86
N TYR A 65 5.05 7.95 14.90
CA TYR A 65 4.84 6.51 15.01
C TYR A 65 6.17 5.77 15.12
N ALA A 66 7.12 6.13 14.26
CA ALA A 66 8.38 5.41 14.16
C ALA A 66 9.27 5.57 15.42
N LYS A 67 9.01 6.60 16.23
CA LYS A 67 9.65 6.85 17.53
C LYS A 67 8.89 6.26 18.72
N SER A 68 7.69 5.74 18.52
CA SER A 68 6.79 5.32 19.60
C SER A 68 6.97 3.84 19.96
N ASP A 69 6.71 3.46 21.21
CA ASP A 69 6.71 2.04 21.63
C ASP A 69 5.65 1.21 20.92
N LYS A 70 4.66 1.88 20.33
CA LYS A 70 3.59 1.25 19.53
C LYS A 70 4.15 0.44 18.37
N ILE A 71 5.23 0.89 17.72
CA ILE A 71 5.82 0.14 16.61
C ILE A 71 6.36 -1.22 17.06
N VAL A 72 6.93 -1.28 18.27
CA VAL A 72 7.45 -2.52 18.83
C VAL A 72 6.30 -3.48 19.13
N GLN A 73 5.18 -2.97 19.64
CA GLN A 73 3.97 -3.75 19.90
C GLN A 73 3.36 -4.29 18.60
N ASP A 74 3.22 -3.46 17.58
CA ASP A 74 2.66 -3.85 16.28
C ASP A 74 3.53 -4.92 15.60
N LEU A 75 4.86 -4.76 15.63
CA LEU A 75 5.81 -5.74 15.11
C LEU A 75 5.76 -7.05 15.91
N ASP A 76 5.64 -7.01 17.23
CA ASP A 76 5.51 -8.22 18.05
C ASP A 76 4.21 -8.98 17.76
N PHE A 77 3.10 -8.26 17.58
CA PHE A 77 1.83 -8.85 17.17
C PHE A 77 1.95 -9.53 15.80
N LEU A 78 2.52 -8.84 14.81
CA LEU A 78 2.79 -9.39 13.48
C LEU A 78 3.65 -10.65 13.58
N ARG A 79 4.75 -10.60 14.34
CA ARG A 79 5.67 -11.73 14.53
C ARG A 79 4.95 -12.96 15.10
N LYS A 80 4.12 -12.78 16.13
CA LYS A 80 3.31 -13.87 16.74
C LYS A 80 2.31 -14.44 15.74
N ALA A 81 1.65 -13.58 14.96
CA ALA A 81 0.68 -14.00 13.95
C ALA A 81 1.36 -14.82 12.83
N ILE A 82 2.53 -14.40 12.34
CA ILE A 82 3.30 -15.12 11.32
C ILE A 82 3.87 -16.42 11.86
N ALA A 83 4.37 -16.46 13.09
CA ALA A 83 4.86 -17.70 13.71
C ALA A 83 3.76 -18.78 13.72
N LYS A 84 2.56 -18.43 14.20
CA LYS A 84 1.40 -19.32 14.18
C LYS A 84 1.01 -19.75 12.75
N TYR A 85 1.15 -18.86 11.77
CA TYR A 85 0.88 -19.18 10.37
C TYR A 85 1.90 -20.18 9.80
N CYS A 86 3.18 -20.06 10.19
CA CYS A 86 4.25 -20.98 9.79
C CYS A 86 4.15 -22.36 10.44
N GLU A 87 3.63 -22.46 11.66
CA GLU A 87 3.45 -23.74 12.37
C GLU A 87 2.36 -24.63 11.76
N THR A 88 1.41 -24.04 11.04
CA THR A 88 0.17 -24.72 10.64
C THR A 88 0.18 -25.21 9.20
N LEU A 89 1.19 -24.87 8.41
CA LEU A 89 1.17 -25.03 6.95
C LEU A 89 2.56 -25.39 6.39
N ASP A 90 2.57 -25.98 5.20
CA ASP A 90 3.80 -26.27 4.46
C ASP A 90 4.59 -24.99 4.15
N THR A 91 5.92 -25.10 4.09
CA THR A 91 6.83 -23.98 3.83
C THR A 91 7.84 -24.30 2.74
N LEU A 92 8.21 -23.32 1.91
CA LEU A 92 9.21 -23.49 0.83
C LEU A 92 10.67 -23.45 1.32
N ASN A 93 10.93 -23.18 2.60
CA ASN A 93 12.28 -22.99 3.15
C ASN A 93 13.16 -22.04 2.30
N ILE A 94 12.62 -20.90 1.84
CA ILE A 94 13.39 -19.86 1.14
C ILE A 94 14.55 -19.46 2.04
N LYS A 95 15.78 -19.71 1.55
CA LYS A 95 17.01 -19.44 2.29
C LYS A 95 17.09 -17.95 2.63
N GLN A 96 17.12 -17.65 3.92
CA GLN A 96 17.44 -16.32 4.42
C GLN A 96 18.95 -16.12 4.33
N ILE A 97 19.43 -15.66 3.18
CA ILE A 97 20.85 -15.33 3.03
C ILE A 97 21.13 -14.08 3.86
N ASN A 98 22.08 -14.16 4.79
CA ASN A 98 22.50 -12.99 5.57
C ASN A 98 23.32 -12.06 4.67
N ILE A 99 22.70 -10.96 4.24
CA ILE A 99 23.31 -9.99 3.33
C ILE A 99 24.04 -8.91 4.12
N LYS A 100 25.36 -8.78 3.86
CA LYS A 100 26.25 -7.85 4.58
C LYS A 100 25.82 -6.39 4.48
N ASN A 101 25.21 -5.96 3.38
CA ASN A 101 24.78 -4.58 3.13
C ASN A 101 23.28 -4.32 3.36
N LYS A 102 22.56 -5.24 4.03
CA LYS A 102 21.11 -5.13 4.24
C LYS A 102 20.67 -3.79 4.84
N GLN A 103 21.38 -3.30 5.87
CA GLN A 103 21.05 -2.05 6.55
C GLN A 103 21.23 -0.82 5.65
N GLU A 104 22.25 -0.82 4.79
CA GLU A 104 22.48 0.25 3.80
C GLU A 104 21.34 0.30 2.78
N LEU A 105 20.86 -0.85 2.31
CA LEU A 105 19.75 -0.93 1.36
C LEU A 105 18.42 -0.49 1.98
N ILE A 106 18.17 -0.85 3.25
CA ILE A 106 17.00 -0.37 4.00
C ILE A 106 17.07 1.16 4.17
N GLU A 107 18.24 1.70 4.47
CA GLU A 107 18.41 3.15 4.56
C GLU A 107 18.16 3.84 3.21
N CYS A 108 18.58 3.25 2.10
CA CYS A 108 18.26 3.74 0.75
C CYS A 108 16.75 3.83 0.49
N ILE A 109 15.99 2.79 0.88
CA ILE A 109 14.52 2.80 0.78
C ILE A 109 13.93 3.92 1.64
N LYS A 110 14.40 4.06 2.88
CA LYS A 110 13.91 5.08 3.84
C LYS A 110 14.18 6.52 3.37
N GLN A 111 15.33 6.75 2.74
CA GLN A 111 15.73 8.06 2.22
C GLN A 111 15.12 8.40 0.85
N ASN A 112 14.39 7.46 0.22
CA ASN A 112 13.77 7.71 -1.07
C ASN A 112 12.51 8.59 -0.94
N ASP A 113 12.65 9.88 -1.24
CA ASP A 113 11.57 10.86 -1.11
C ASP A 113 10.38 10.59 -2.03
N ASN A 114 10.61 10.12 -3.26
CA ASN A 114 9.54 9.76 -4.19
C ASN A 114 8.69 8.60 -3.64
N LEU A 115 9.35 7.56 -3.12
CA LEU A 115 8.67 6.44 -2.48
C LEU A 115 7.89 6.90 -1.25
N ARG A 116 8.49 7.75 -0.40
CA ARG A 116 7.81 8.35 0.75
C ARG A 116 6.55 9.10 0.35
N GLN A 117 6.62 9.97 -0.66
CA GLN A 117 5.46 10.73 -1.14
C GLN A 117 4.34 9.81 -1.62
N MET A 118 4.69 8.75 -2.37
CA MET A 118 3.71 7.77 -2.85
C MET A 118 3.08 6.97 -1.70
N CYS A 119 3.86 6.57 -0.70
CA CYS A 119 3.36 5.90 0.51
C CYS A 119 2.41 6.79 1.31
N CYS A 120 2.75 8.08 1.47
CA CYS A 120 1.85 9.05 2.12
C CYS A 120 0.52 9.18 1.38
N GLU A 121 0.55 9.22 0.05
CA GLU A 121 -0.68 9.27 -0.75
C GLU A 121 -1.50 7.98 -0.64
N LEU A 122 -0.83 6.81 -0.68
CA LEU A 122 -1.49 5.52 -0.46
C LEU A 122 -2.17 5.48 0.91
N TYR A 123 -1.48 5.92 1.97
CA TYR A 123 -2.05 6.01 3.31
C TYR A 123 -3.32 6.88 3.33
N ASN A 124 -3.26 8.09 2.76
CA ASN A 124 -4.39 9.00 2.69
C ASN A 124 -5.57 8.42 1.90
N SER A 125 -5.30 7.74 0.78
CA SER A 125 -6.34 7.08 -0.03
C SER A 125 -7.04 5.95 0.75
N ASN A 126 -6.30 5.17 1.55
CA ASN A 126 -6.87 4.11 2.40
C ASN A 126 -7.75 4.68 3.53
N ILE A 127 -7.33 5.80 4.15
CA ILE A 127 -8.16 6.50 5.14
C ILE A 127 -9.47 6.95 4.49
N LYS A 128 -9.40 7.58 3.32
CA LYS A 128 -10.59 8.05 2.61
C LYS A 128 -11.54 6.91 2.24
N PHE A 129 -10.99 5.77 1.81
CA PHE A 129 -11.80 4.57 1.57
C PHE A 129 -12.50 4.08 2.85
N SER A 130 -11.79 4.03 3.98
CA SER A 130 -12.40 3.66 5.27
C SER A 130 -13.50 4.64 5.68
N GLN A 131 -13.29 5.95 5.53
CA GLN A 131 -14.31 6.98 5.78
C GLN A 131 -15.54 6.81 4.88
N ALA A 132 -15.34 6.46 3.60
CA ALA A 132 -16.42 6.20 2.65
C ALA A 132 -17.28 5.00 3.07
N CYS A 133 -16.64 3.92 3.55
CA CYS A 133 -17.34 2.74 4.07
C CYS A 133 -18.10 3.03 5.38
N GLU A 134 -17.55 3.87 6.25
CA GLU A 134 -18.15 4.21 7.55
C GLU A 134 -19.30 5.22 7.44
N SER A 135 -19.22 6.15 6.49
CA SER A 135 -20.25 7.16 6.22
C SER A 135 -21.49 6.63 5.50
N GLN A 136 -21.58 5.32 5.24
CA GLN A 136 -22.65 4.68 4.47
C GLN A 136 -22.81 5.19 3.02
N LEU A 137 -21.89 6.03 2.52
CA LEU A 137 -21.81 6.39 1.09
C LEU A 137 -21.49 5.17 0.21
N ILE A 138 -20.95 4.12 0.82
CA ILE A 138 -20.68 2.82 0.21
C ILE A 138 -21.53 1.77 0.91
N ASN A 139 -22.38 1.07 0.16
CA ASN A 139 -23.10 -0.09 0.66
C ASN A 139 -22.16 -1.30 0.77
N GLN A 140 -21.80 -1.69 1.99
CA GLN A 140 -20.83 -2.75 2.26
C GLN A 140 -21.25 -4.13 1.73
N ASN A 141 -22.55 -4.34 1.46
CA ASN A 141 -23.06 -5.59 0.89
C ASN A 141 -22.74 -5.74 -0.62
N ASP A 142 -22.31 -4.67 -1.29
CA ASP A 142 -21.95 -4.70 -2.70
C ASP A 142 -20.57 -5.38 -2.93
N PHE A 143 -19.94 -5.91 -1.87
CA PHE A 143 -18.56 -6.38 -1.89
C PHE A 143 -18.40 -7.84 -1.46
N LYS A 144 -17.82 -8.65 -2.35
CA LYS A 144 -17.24 -9.95 -1.98
C LYS A 144 -15.79 -9.84 -1.52
N ASP A 145 -15.09 -8.77 -1.92
CA ASP A 145 -13.64 -8.58 -1.73
C ASP A 145 -13.30 -7.44 -0.73
N LEU A 146 -14.29 -6.98 0.04
CA LEU A 146 -14.06 -6.00 1.12
C LEU A 146 -13.46 -6.72 2.33
N ILE A 147 -12.36 -6.18 2.84
CA ILE A 147 -11.69 -6.70 4.02
C ILE A 147 -12.00 -5.75 5.18
N SER A 148 -12.69 -6.27 6.19
CA SER A 148 -12.85 -5.57 7.46
C SER A 148 -11.56 -5.70 8.27
N ASN A 149 -10.89 -4.58 8.53
CA ASN A 149 -9.69 -4.51 9.36
C ASN A 149 -10.03 -4.25 10.84
N ALA A 150 -11.32 -4.18 11.18
CA ALA A 150 -11.84 -3.66 12.45
C ALA A 150 -11.35 -4.42 13.70
N GLN A 151 -10.73 -5.60 13.54
CA GLN A 151 -10.20 -6.41 14.65
C GLN A 151 -8.66 -6.50 14.70
N ARG A 152 -7.92 -5.89 13.76
CA ARG A 152 -6.49 -6.22 13.56
C ARG A 152 -5.53 -5.03 13.41
N SER A 153 -6.03 -3.81 13.40
CA SER A 153 -5.24 -2.63 13.04
C SER A 153 -5.39 -1.53 14.09
N VAL A 154 -4.25 -1.02 14.57
CA VAL A 154 -4.16 0.22 15.35
C VAL A 154 -4.03 1.46 14.45
N SER A 155 -4.20 1.28 13.13
CA SER A 155 -4.30 2.36 12.14
C SER A 155 -5.75 2.85 12.05
N SER A 156 -5.93 4.09 11.60
CA SER A 156 -7.25 4.66 11.27
C SER A 156 -7.92 3.99 10.05
N ILE A 157 -7.25 3.04 9.40
CA ILE A 157 -7.75 2.32 8.23
C ILE A 157 -8.54 1.10 8.70
N LYS A 158 -9.87 1.23 8.77
CA LYS A 158 -10.77 0.15 9.22
C LYS A 158 -11.23 -0.77 8.09
N HIS A 159 -11.11 -0.34 6.84
CA HIS A 159 -11.53 -1.12 5.67
C HIS A 159 -10.43 -1.13 4.60
N SER A 160 -10.26 -2.26 3.93
CA SER A 160 -9.37 -2.39 2.77
C SER A 160 -10.09 -3.04 1.61
N PHE A 161 -9.73 -2.64 0.40
CA PHE A 161 -10.10 -3.39 -0.80
C PHE A 161 -8.95 -4.32 -1.21
N ALA A 162 -9.28 -5.55 -1.62
CA ALA A 162 -8.28 -6.58 -1.90
C ALA A 162 -7.26 -6.15 -2.99
N GLN A 163 -7.72 -5.51 -4.06
CA GLN A 163 -6.87 -5.16 -5.20
C GLN A 163 -5.73 -4.17 -4.83
N PRO A 164 -5.98 -3.01 -4.19
CA PRO A 164 -4.92 -2.14 -3.67
C PRO A 164 -3.95 -2.85 -2.72
N LEU A 165 -4.43 -3.79 -1.93
CA LEU A 165 -3.61 -4.54 -0.99
C LEU A 165 -2.70 -5.55 -1.69
N LEU A 166 -3.16 -6.15 -2.79
CA LEU A 166 -2.34 -7.00 -3.66
C LEU A 166 -1.26 -6.20 -4.39
N GLU A 167 -1.59 -5.00 -4.88
CA GLU A 167 -0.59 -4.09 -5.47
C GLU A 167 0.44 -3.66 -4.41
N PHE A 168 0.02 -3.35 -3.19
CA PHE A 168 0.95 -3.11 -2.07
C PHE A 168 1.86 -4.32 -1.80
N ASN A 169 1.31 -5.54 -1.81
CA ASN A 169 2.11 -6.76 -1.65
C ASN A 169 3.17 -6.91 -2.76
N ASN A 170 2.82 -6.62 -4.02
CA ASN A 170 3.78 -6.63 -5.12
C ASN A 170 4.90 -5.60 -4.90
N ALA A 171 4.56 -4.41 -4.38
CA ALA A 171 5.57 -3.42 -4.02
C ALA A 171 6.53 -3.94 -2.93
N LEU A 172 5.99 -4.53 -1.86
CA LEU A 172 6.79 -5.06 -0.76
C LEU A 172 7.69 -6.23 -1.18
N SER A 173 7.21 -7.07 -2.11
CA SER A 173 8.00 -8.11 -2.78
C SER A 173 9.20 -7.52 -3.52
N HIS A 174 9.02 -6.47 -4.32
CA HIS A 174 10.13 -5.83 -5.01
C HIS A 174 11.15 -5.22 -4.05
N LEU A 175 10.69 -4.52 -3.00
CA LEU A 175 11.59 -3.97 -1.98
C LEU A 175 12.36 -5.07 -1.24
N THR A 176 11.69 -6.20 -0.97
CA THR A 176 12.33 -7.38 -0.36
C THR A 176 13.38 -7.96 -1.28
N ILE A 177 13.11 -8.12 -2.57
CA ILE A 177 14.08 -8.60 -3.56
C ILE A 177 15.27 -7.64 -3.64
N PHE A 178 15.05 -6.32 -3.66
CA PHE A 178 16.13 -5.32 -3.65
C PHE A 178 17.06 -5.52 -2.43
N ILE A 179 16.49 -5.64 -1.24
CA ILE A 179 17.23 -5.85 0.01
C ILE A 179 17.97 -7.20 0.02
N TYR A 180 17.26 -8.28 -0.33
CA TYR A 180 17.71 -9.67 -0.16
C TYR A 180 18.40 -10.26 -1.40
N ASN A 181 18.56 -9.48 -2.49
CA ASN A 181 19.54 -9.76 -3.54
C ASN A 181 20.86 -8.99 -3.33
N GLY A 182 20.90 -8.06 -2.37
CA GLY A 182 22.09 -7.23 -2.16
C GLY A 182 22.38 -6.25 -3.30
N ASP A 183 21.39 -5.97 -4.16
CA ASP A 183 21.51 -5.23 -5.42
C ASP A 183 21.67 -3.72 -5.18
N LYS A 184 22.88 -3.27 -4.80
CA LYS A 184 23.18 -1.86 -4.52
C LYS A 184 22.85 -0.92 -5.69
N ASP A 185 22.98 -1.42 -6.92
CA ASP A 185 22.78 -0.62 -8.13
C ASP A 185 21.32 -0.67 -8.62
N ASP A 186 20.44 -1.41 -7.94
CA ASP A 186 19.07 -1.70 -8.37
C ASP A 186 18.98 -2.08 -9.87
N LYS A 187 19.83 -2.98 -10.34
CA LYS A 187 19.92 -3.38 -11.77
C LYS A 187 18.58 -3.86 -12.31
N LEU A 188 17.79 -4.50 -11.45
CA LEU A 188 16.44 -4.99 -11.78
C LEU A 188 15.34 -3.92 -11.63
N GLN A 189 15.69 -2.70 -11.24
CA GLN A 189 14.79 -1.57 -11.03
C GLN A 189 13.65 -1.88 -10.05
N ASN A 190 13.94 -2.66 -9.01
CA ASN A 190 12.97 -3.09 -8.00
C ASN A 190 12.38 -1.90 -7.23
N VAL A 191 13.17 -0.87 -6.92
CA VAL A 191 12.64 0.32 -6.21
C VAL A 191 11.65 1.06 -7.11
N LYS A 192 11.98 1.24 -8.39
CA LYS A 192 11.08 1.84 -9.39
C LYS A 192 9.82 0.99 -9.61
N LYS A 193 9.95 -0.34 -9.63
CA LYS A 193 8.79 -1.25 -9.72
C LYS A 193 7.89 -1.14 -8.49
N ALA A 194 8.46 -1.09 -7.29
CA ALA A 194 7.71 -0.88 -6.07
C ALA A 194 6.92 0.44 -6.08
N GLN A 195 7.55 1.53 -6.53
CA GLN A 195 6.89 2.82 -6.73
C GLN A 195 5.68 2.72 -7.69
N ASN A 196 5.83 2.02 -8.82
CA ASN A 196 4.72 1.79 -9.75
C ASN A 196 3.55 1.03 -9.12
N HIS A 197 3.85 0.02 -8.31
CA HIS A 197 2.82 -0.75 -7.60
C HIS A 197 2.12 0.07 -6.51
N ILE A 198 2.84 0.88 -5.74
CA ILE A 198 2.22 1.80 -4.77
C ILE A 198 1.34 2.82 -5.48
N TYR A 199 1.80 3.36 -6.61
CA TYR A 199 1.01 4.28 -7.43
C TYR A 199 -0.28 3.62 -7.93
N ARG A 200 -0.22 2.38 -8.42
CA ARG A 200 -1.40 1.60 -8.84
C ARG A 200 -2.34 1.32 -7.67
N ALA A 201 -1.83 0.94 -6.51
CA ALA A 201 -2.63 0.73 -5.31
C ALA A 201 -3.43 1.99 -4.93
N THR A 202 -2.79 3.16 -4.98
CA THR A 202 -3.43 4.46 -4.73
C THR A 202 -4.54 4.75 -5.75
N LEU A 203 -4.26 4.53 -7.03
CA LEU A 203 -5.26 4.72 -8.09
C LEU A 203 -6.47 3.80 -7.91
N ASP A 204 -6.23 2.53 -7.62
CA ASP A 204 -7.29 1.56 -7.44
C ASP A 204 -8.16 1.91 -6.22
N ASN A 205 -7.56 2.41 -5.14
CA ASN A 205 -8.33 2.96 -4.01
C ASN A 205 -9.25 4.09 -4.45
N TYR A 206 -8.73 5.13 -5.13
CA TYR A 206 -9.57 6.25 -5.56
C TYR A 206 -10.66 5.84 -6.54
N LYS A 207 -10.37 4.95 -7.50
CA LYS A 207 -11.38 4.44 -8.43
C LYS A 207 -12.48 3.68 -7.70
N MET A 208 -12.14 2.89 -6.69
CA MET A 208 -13.15 2.17 -5.91
C MET A 208 -14.02 3.15 -5.12
N ILE A 209 -13.41 4.12 -4.43
CA ILE A 209 -14.16 5.19 -3.75
C ILE A 209 -15.18 5.81 -4.72
N LEU A 210 -14.73 6.28 -5.89
CA LEU A 210 -15.61 6.91 -6.88
C LEU A 210 -16.70 5.97 -7.38
N ARG A 211 -16.33 4.76 -7.80
CA ARG A 211 -17.25 3.76 -8.34
C ARG A 211 -18.43 3.51 -7.40
N PHE A 212 -18.16 3.44 -6.09
CA PHE A 212 -19.18 3.07 -5.11
C PHE A 212 -19.92 4.26 -4.51
N THR A 213 -19.31 5.45 -4.50
CA THR A 213 -19.96 6.65 -3.96
C THR A 213 -20.82 7.36 -5.00
N ILE A 214 -20.38 7.44 -6.27
CA ILE A 214 -21.10 8.17 -7.34
C ILE A 214 -22.57 7.72 -7.50
N PRO A 215 -22.91 6.42 -7.50
CA PRO A 215 -24.30 5.99 -7.62
C PRO A 215 -25.23 6.55 -6.54
N ASN A 216 -24.69 6.80 -5.35
CA ASN A 216 -25.41 7.20 -4.14
C ASN A 216 -25.47 8.73 -3.94
N LEU A 217 -24.81 9.51 -4.81
CA LEU A 217 -24.84 10.97 -4.77
C LEU A 217 -26.22 11.50 -5.15
N GLN A 218 -26.72 12.47 -4.38
CA GLN A 218 -27.94 13.20 -4.69
C GLN A 218 -27.67 14.36 -5.66
N ASP A 219 -26.58 15.11 -5.43
CA ASP A 219 -26.25 16.31 -6.20
C ASP A 219 -25.03 16.11 -7.10
N ASN A 220 -25.00 16.83 -8.23
CA ASN A 220 -23.90 16.89 -9.20
C ASN A 220 -23.43 15.53 -9.79
N LYS A 221 -24.21 14.46 -9.58
CA LYS A 221 -23.88 13.08 -9.95
C LYS A 221 -23.50 12.94 -11.43
N GLU A 222 -24.25 13.54 -12.34
CA GLU A 222 -24.00 13.41 -13.78
C GLU A 222 -22.67 14.02 -14.22
N ASN A 223 -22.30 15.19 -13.68
CA ASN A 223 -21.02 15.83 -14.01
C ASN A 223 -19.84 15.05 -13.44
N ILE A 224 -19.97 14.53 -12.21
CA ILE A 224 -18.94 13.69 -11.58
C ILE A 224 -18.80 12.37 -12.36
N LEU A 225 -19.90 11.74 -12.74
CA LEU A 225 -19.93 10.51 -13.53
C LEU A 225 -19.28 10.73 -14.90
N LYS A 226 -19.61 11.83 -15.58
CA LYS A 226 -19.00 12.21 -16.87
C LYS A 226 -17.49 12.42 -16.75
N SER A 227 -17.03 13.12 -15.72
CA SER A 227 -15.60 13.27 -15.45
C SER A 227 -14.94 11.92 -15.20
N PHE A 228 -15.54 11.06 -14.37
CA PHE A 228 -15.00 9.74 -14.06
C PHE A 228 -14.89 8.86 -15.31
N HIS A 229 -15.92 8.81 -16.16
CA HIS A 229 -15.89 8.06 -17.42
C HIS A 229 -14.79 8.55 -18.36
N SER A 230 -14.70 9.87 -18.59
CA SER A 230 -13.66 10.44 -19.45
C SER A 230 -12.25 10.08 -18.96
N MET A 231 -12.01 10.14 -17.63
CA MET A 231 -10.73 9.74 -17.06
C MET A 231 -10.44 8.24 -17.25
N ARG A 232 -11.46 7.39 -17.12
CA ARG A 232 -11.34 5.93 -17.32
C ARG A 232 -11.05 5.56 -18.77
N GLU A 233 -11.66 6.25 -19.73
CA GLU A 233 -11.40 6.07 -21.16
C GLU A 233 -9.96 6.44 -21.51
N GLN A 234 -9.48 7.59 -21.05
CA GLN A 234 -8.10 8.02 -21.29
C GLN A 234 -7.08 7.08 -20.65
N GLU A 235 -7.36 6.57 -19.44
CA GLU A 235 -6.50 5.58 -18.79
C GLU A 235 -6.46 4.25 -19.57
N PHE A 236 -7.59 3.82 -20.15
CA PHE A 236 -7.65 2.61 -20.96
C PHE A 236 -6.72 2.70 -22.17
N LEU A 237 -6.59 3.89 -22.78
CA LEU A 237 -5.68 4.13 -23.90
C LEU A 237 -4.19 4.09 -23.50
N LEU A 238 -3.89 4.07 -22.20
CA LEU A 238 -2.54 4.04 -21.64
C LEU A 238 -2.19 2.67 -21.02
N LEU A 239 -3.01 1.64 -21.25
CA LEU A 239 -2.76 0.29 -20.74
C LEU A 239 -1.42 -0.27 -21.25
N GLY A 240 -0.68 -0.93 -20.36
CA GLY A 240 0.65 -1.48 -20.64
C GLY A 240 1.81 -0.51 -20.40
N GLU A 241 1.53 0.78 -20.18
CA GLU A 241 2.54 1.78 -19.88
C GLU A 241 2.72 2.03 -18.37
N SER A 242 3.83 2.71 -18.00
CA SER A 242 3.94 3.28 -16.65
C SER A 242 3.08 4.53 -16.55
N PHE A 243 2.23 4.59 -15.52
CA PHE A 243 1.27 5.69 -15.30
C PHE A 243 1.81 6.84 -14.45
N ILE A 244 2.98 6.69 -13.83
CA ILE A 244 3.49 7.64 -12.81
C ILE A 244 3.60 9.06 -13.39
N ASP A 245 4.13 9.17 -14.60
CA ASP A 245 4.39 10.47 -15.25
C ASP A 245 3.28 10.87 -16.24
N LYS A 246 2.23 10.05 -16.36
CA LYS A 246 1.17 10.25 -17.34
C LYS A 246 0.16 11.27 -16.82
N ARG A 247 -0.36 12.05 -17.77
CA ARG A 247 -1.35 13.09 -17.52
C ARG A 247 -2.58 12.85 -18.38
N ILE A 248 -3.74 13.15 -17.82
CA ILE A 248 -5.04 13.04 -18.47
C ILE A 248 -5.76 14.38 -18.39
N ASP A 249 -6.70 14.58 -19.30
CA ASP A 249 -7.61 15.71 -19.30
C ASP A 249 -8.70 15.46 -18.25
N TYR A 250 -8.65 16.25 -17.18
CA TYR A 250 -9.60 16.26 -16.09
C TYR A 250 -10.69 17.29 -16.35
N LEU A 251 -11.94 16.83 -16.47
CA LEU A 251 -13.12 17.69 -16.60
C LEU A 251 -13.64 18.05 -15.21
N CYS A 252 -13.39 19.28 -14.74
CA CYS A 252 -13.82 19.72 -13.42
C CYS A 252 -15.36 19.74 -13.30
N PRO A 253 -15.97 18.93 -12.41
CA PRO A 253 -17.43 18.88 -12.27
C PRO A 253 -18.07 20.17 -11.74
N ILE A 254 -17.28 21.06 -11.11
CA ILE A 254 -17.76 22.32 -10.52
C ILE A 254 -17.60 23.46 -11.52
N GLU A 255 -16.36 23.69 -11.99
CA GLU A 255 -16.01 24.82 -12.85
C GLU A 255 -16.32 24.56 -14.34
N LYS A 256 -16.60 23.30 -14.72
CA LYS A 256 -16.85 22.85 -16.10
C LYS A 256 -15.71 23.16 -17.08
N ASN A 257 -14.51 23.42 -16.57
CA ASN A 257 -13.29 23.56 -17.36
C ASN A 257 -12.55 22.22 -17.47
N THR A 258 -11.61 22.15 -18.41
CA THR A 258 -10.72 20.99 -18.57
C THR A 258 -9.30 21.38 -18.16
N ARG A 259 -8.65 20.54 -17.34
CA ARG A 259 -7.28 20.74 -16.86
C ARG A 259 -6.46 19.49 -17.11
N LYS A 260 -5.22 19.64 -17.59
CA LYS A 260 -4.32 18.50 -17.80
C LYS A 260 -3.56 18.16 -16.52
N LEU A 261 -3.93 17.09 -15.84
CA LEU A 261 -3.42 16.72 -14.51
C LEU A 261 -2.74 15.35 -14.52
N PRO A 262 -1.77 15.08 -13.61
CA PRO A 262 -1.34 13.71 -13.34
C PRO A 262 -2.53 12.81 -12.99
N ILE A 263 -2.50 11.55 -13.41
CA ILE A 263 -3.66 10.64 -13.27
C ILE A 263 -4.12 10.54 -11.80
N VAL A 264 -3.21 10.25 -10.86
CA VAL A 264 -3.56 10.20 -9.41
C VAL A 264 -4.17 11.52 -8.94
N THR A 265 -3.63 12.66 -9.36
CA THR A 265 -4.15 13.98 -8.97
C THR A 265 -5.57 14.20 -9.47
N ALA A 266 -5.89 13.82 -10.72
CA ALA A 266 -7.23 13.93 -11.26
C ALA A 266 -8.25 13.09 -10.45
N TYR A 267 -7.90 11.83 -10.11
CA TYR A 267 -8.74 10.97 -9.27
C TYR A 267 -8.91 11.53 -7.86
N LYS A 268 -7.83 12.03 -7.26
CA LYS A 268 -7.87 12.67 -5.95
C LYS A 268 -8.78 13.90 -5.94
N GLU A 269 -8.68 14.76 -6.95
CA GLU A 269 -9.55 15.94 -7.07
C GLU A 269 -11.02 15.55 -7.19
N LEU A 270 -11.34 14.52 -7.99
CA LEU A 270 -12.71 14.05 -8.10
C LEU A 270 -13.25 13.48 -6.77
N VAL A 271 -12.42 12.75 -6.02
CA VAL A 271 -12.79 12.26 -4.68
C VAL A 271 -13.01 13.41 -3.70
N LYS A 272 -12.22 14.50 -3.76
CA LYS A 272 -12.43 15.67 -2.90
C LYS A 272 -13.76 16.40 -3.15
N ILE A 273 -14.39 16.20 -4.30
CA ILE A 273 -15.71 16.79 -4.57
C ILE A 273 -16.81 16.00 -3.83
N ILE A 274 -16.55 14.74 -3.49
CA ILE A 274 -17.49 13.84 -2.80
C ILE A 274 -17.43 14.01 -1.27
N PHE A 275 -16.26 14.36 -0.71
CA PHE A 275 -16.01 14.48 0.73
C PHE A 275 -15.60 15.89 1.13
#